data_AF-A0A3N7FJR2-F1
#
_entry.id   AF-A0A3N7FJR2-F1
#
_cell.length_a   1.000
_cell.length_b   1.000
_cell.length_c   1.000
_cell.angle_alpha   90.00
_cell.angle_beta   90.00
_cell.angle_gamma   90.00
#
_symmetry.space_group_name_H-M   'P 1'
#
loop_
_entity.id
_entity.type
_entity.pdbx_description
1 polymer ?
#
loop_
_entity_poly.entity_id
_entity_poly.type
_entity_poly.pdbx_seq_one_letter_code
_entity_poly.pdbx_strand_id
1 'polypeptide(L)'
;MSQAACIPADVRERIQSLASLLYQQNDQQCFPLLDEVSRLAGVDMNVTSQVFMEWRMSQRAHMAPLPQDLPAEFKEIAGLVLDRTWQQARQLANQYLQSAQVAWEDDRQEWLAEQRDLALLCEQQAQELDALRQHLSKVLGLNAQQQQPNASPLTAAVRDVLQDERVLQLQQQLDDARQGWAEAEQALHQMREQAQSAATPLPPLVLQDERVPALQQEVDALRSQLTQSEQEADLAKQQQLQAQEEVDELQHKLEQMQEELRTLRSDKESAYRAVANLRQQLQQLKQIQLATPEEQAERLERLKTVAFSPSLPGQLSSADAEQADQIWKAR
;
A
#
# COMPACT_ATOMS: atom_id res chain seq x y z
N MET A 1 -60.75 -64.59 22.23
CA MET A 1 -60.97 -65.71 21.30
C MET A 1 -62.07 -65.30 20.33
N SER A 2 -61.72 -64.53 19.30
CA SER A 2 -62.69 -63.98 18.35
C SER A 2 -63.04 -65.06 17.34
N GLN A 3 -64.33 -65.38 17.26
CA GLN A 3 -64.88 -66.38 16.36
C GLN A 3 -64.57 -66.00 14.92
N ALA A 4 -63.75 -66.80 14.24
CA ALA A 4 -63.76 -66.85 12.79
C ALA A 4 -65.10 -67.44 12.38
N ALA A 5 -66.12 -66.59 12.24
CA ALA A 5 -67.34 -66.97 11.55
C ALA A 5 -66.91 -67.39 10.14
N CYS A 6 -67.11 -68.67 9.82
CA CYS A 6 -66.78 -69.22 8.52
C CYS A 6 -67.63 -68.48 7.47
N ILE A 7 -67.05 -67.49 6.80
CA ILE A 7 -67.72 -66.75 5.73
C ILE A 7 -68.06 -67.75 4.63
N PRO A 8 -69.34 -67.92 4.24
CA PRO A 8 -69.73 -68.87 3.20
C PRO A 8 -68.97 -68.62 1.89
N ALA A 9 -68.55 -69.70 1.23
CA ALA A 9 -67.78 -69.62 -0.01
C ALA A 9 -68.52 -68.80 -1.09
N ASP A 10 -69.83 -68.99 -1.22
CA ASP A 10 -70.67 -68.26 -2.18
C ASP A 10 -70.66 -66.74 -1.96
N VAL A 11 -70.58 -66.31 -0.68
CA VAL A 11 -70.53 -64.89 -0.31
C VAL A 11 -69.14 -64.32 -0.61
N ARG A 12 -68.08 -65.10 -0.35
CA ARG A 12 -66.70 -64.74 -0.67
C ARG A 12 -66.49 -64.56 -2.17
N GLU A 13 -66.94 -65.53 -2.98
CA GLU A 13 -66.82 -65.48 -4.44
C GLU A 13 -67.62 -64.31 -5.05
N ARG A 14 -68.79 -63.98 -4.49
CA ARG A 14 -69.58 -62.82 -4.91
C ARG A 14 -68.87 -61.50 -4.64
N ILE A 15 -68.28 -61.33 -3.46
CA ILE A 15 -67.52 -60.12 -3.12
C ILE A 15 -66.28 -60.00 -4.01
N GLN A 16 -65.54 -61.09 -4.22
CA GLN A 16 -64.32 -61.08 -5.04
C GLN A 16 -64.62 -60.82 -6.54
N SER A 17 -65.70 -61.40 -7.07
CA SER A 17 -66.12 -61.17 -8.46
C SER A 17 -66.60 -59.74 -8.70
N LEU A 18 -67.42 -59.18 -7.80
CA LEU A 18 -67.86 -57.78 -7.87
C LEU A 18 -66.69 -56.79 -7.70
N ALA A 19 -65.78 -57.06 -6.77
CA ALA A 19 -64.58 -56.26 -6.60
C ALA A 19 -63.71 -56.28 -7.88
N SER A 20 -63.57 -57.45 -8.52
CA SER A 20 -62.83 -57.59 -9.78
C SER A 20 -63.51 -56.87 -10.94
N LEU A 21 -64.85 -56.93 -11.04
CA LEU A 21 -65.61 -56.23 -12.08
C LEU A 21 -65.48 -54.72 -11.94
N LEU A 22 -65.64 -54.16 -10.73
CA LEU A 22 -65.47 -52.73 -10.51
C LEU A 22 -64.02 -52.28 -10.75
N TYR A 23 -63.05 -53.12 -10.42
CA TYR A 23 -61.64 -52.85 -10.70
C TYR A 23 -61.33 -52.81 -12.20
N GLN A 24 -61.95 -53.71 -12.98
CA GLN A 24 -61.85 -53.72 -14.44
C GLN A 24 -62.56 -52.51 -15.07
N GLN A 25 -63.69 -52.08 -14.51
CA GLN A 25 -64.40 -50.87 -14.97
C GLN A 25 -63.59 -49.59 -14.76
N ASN A 26 -62.67 -49.57 -13.80
CA ASN A 26 -61.78 -48.44 -13.50
C ASN A 26 -60.38 -48.60 -14.16
N ASP A 27 -60.30 -49.33 -15.28
CA ASP A 27 -59.06 -49.58 -16.05
C ASP A 27 -57.88 -50.13 -15.20
N GLN A 28 -58.18 -50.83 -14.09
CA GLN A 28 -57.18 -51.32 -13.14
C GLN A 28 -56.29 -50.23 -12.54
N GLN A 29 -56.71 -48.96 -12.60
CA GLN A 29 -55.92 -47.83 -12.07
C GLN A 29 -56.24 -47.57 -10.59
N CYS A 30 -57.46 -47.87 -10.15
CA CYS A 30 -57.95 -47.57 -8.81
C CYS A 30 -58.74 -48.74 -8.22
N PHE A 31 -58.46 -49.06 -6.95
CA PHE A 31 -59.28 -50.02 -6.20
C PHE A 31 -60.69 -49.46 -5.96
N PRO A 32 -61.74 -50.29 -6.10
CA PRO A 32 -63.11 -49.86 -5.88
C PRO A 32 -63.38 -49.53 -4.40
N LEU A 33 -64.41 -48.73 -4.15
CA LEU A 33 -64.80 -48.35 -2.79
C LEU A 33 -65.47 -49.54 -2.09
N LEU A 34 -65.10 -49.77 -0.82
CA LEU A 34 -65.62 -50.88 -0.03
C LEU A 34 -67.16 -50.84 0.12
N ASP A 35 -67.72 -49.63 0.27
CA ASP A 35 -69.17 -49.41 0.40
C ASP A 35 -69.94 -49.81 -0.88
N GLU A 36 -69.36 -49.57 -2.05
CA GLU A 36 -69.97 -49.97 -3.33
C GLU A 36 -69.98 -51.49 -3.47
N VAL A 37 -68.88 -52.15 -3.09
CA VAL A 37 -68.77 -53.61 -3.09
C VAL A 37 -69.74 -54.23 -2.09
N SER A 38 -69.89 -53.65 -0.88
CA SER A 38 -70.83 -54.14 0.14
C SER A 38 -72.29 -53.99 -0.33
N ARG A 39 -72.64 -52.83 -0.91
CA ARG A 39 -73.98 -52.53 -1.42
C ARG A 39 -74.38 -53.43 -2.58
N LEU A 40 -73.47 -53.65 -3.53
CA LEU A 40 -73.73 -54.51 -4.71
C LEU A 40 -73.73 -56.00 -4.35
N ALA A 41 -72.92 -56.42 -3.37
CA ALA A 41 -72.94 -57.79 -2.87
C ALA A 41 -74.16 -58.09 -1.99
N GLY A 42 -74.74 -57.07 -1.35
CA GLY A 42 -75.84 -57.20 -0.39
C GLY A 42 -75.40 -57.84 0.94
N VAL A 43 -74.16 -57.59 1.37
CA VAL A 43 -73.51 -58.28 2.50
C VAL A 43 -73.06 -57.26 3.55
N ASP A 44 -73.09 -57.66 4.82
CA ASP A 44 -72.59 -56.86 5.96
C ASP A 44 -71.16 -56.35 5.70
N MET A 45 -70.95 -55.06 5.96
CA MET A 45 -69.69 -54.34 5.83
C MET A 45 -68.51 -55.06 6.48
N ASN A 46 -68.71 -55.72 7.63
CA ASN A 46 -67.63 -56.42 8.33
C ASN A 46 -67.13 -57.64 7.52
N VAL A 47 -68.05 -58.39 6.92
CA VAL A 47 -67.73 -59.55 6.06
C VAL A 47 -67.11 -59.09 4.75
N THR A 48 -67.65 -58.01 4.15
CA THR A 48 -67.08 -57.41 2.94
C THR A 48 -65.65 -56.92 3.17
N SER A 49 -65.38 -56.25 4.29
CA SER A 49 -64.04 -55.71 4.59
C SER A 49 -62.95 -56.79 4.67
N GLN A 50 -63.26 -57.94 5.27
CA GLN A 50 -62.32 -59.06 5.41
C GLN A 50 -61.98 -59.66 4.05
N VAL A 51 -62.99 -60.01 3.25
CA VAL A 51 -62.80 -60.61 1.92
C VAL A 51 -62.19 -59.61 0.94
N PHE A 52 -62.56 -58.33 1.03
CA PHE A 52 -62.02 -57.28 0.17
C PHE A 52 -60.55 -57.00 0.46
N MET A 53 -60.12 -57.06 1.72
CA MET A 53 -58.70 -56.97 2.08
C MET A 53 -57.91 -58.16 1.54
N GLU A 54 -58.42 -59.39 1.66
CA GLU A 54 -57.79 -60.57 1.06
C GLU A 54 -57.64 -60.43 -0.46
N TRP A 55 -58.69 -59.97 -1.15
CA TRP A 55 -58.64 -59.71 -2.58
C TRP A 55 -57.68 -58.57 -2.94
N ARG A 56 -57.61 -57.48 -2.16
CA ARG A 56 -56.67 -56.39 -2.40
C ARG A 56 -55.22 -56.84 -2.23
N MET A 57 -54.95 -57.72 -1.27
CA MET A 57 -53.64 -58.32 -1.07
C MET A 57 -53.27 -59.26 -2.22
N SER A 58 -54.23 -60.05 -2.73
CA SER A 58 -53.98 -60.90 -3.89
C SER A 58 -53.72 -60.06 -5.15
N GLN A 59 -54.41 -58.93 -5.37
CA GLN A 59 -54.12 -58.03 -6.50
C GLN A 59 -52.72 -57.39 -6.41
N ARG A 60 -52.29 -56.97 -5.21
CA ARG A 60 -50.93 -56.42 -5.00
C ARG A 60 -49.83 -57.45 -5.25
N ALA A 61 -50.08 -58.73 -4.98
CA ALA A 61 -49.13 -59.81 -5.29
C ALA A 61 -48.95 -60.04 -6.79
N HIS A 62 -49.87 -59.56 -7.64
CA HIS A 62 -49.81 -59.68 -9.11
C HIS A 62 -49.24 -58.43 -9.80
N MET A 63 -48.86 -57.38 -9.06
CA MET A 63 -48.10 -56.27 -9.65
C MET A 63 -46.70 -56.77 -10.01
N ALA A 64 -46.43 -56.87 -11.31
CA ALA A 64 -45.10 -57.20 -11.81
C ALA A 64 -44.07 -56.20 -11.26
N PRO A 65 -42.91 -56.65 -10.78
CA PRO A 65 -41.86 -55.75 -10.32
C PRO A 65 -41.47 -54.82 -11.47
N LEU A 66 -41.36 -53.52 -11.18
CA LEU A 66 -40.84 -52.54 -12.14
C LEU A 66 -39.47 -53.01 -12.65
N PRO A 67 -39.18 -52.91 -13.96
CA PRO A 67 -37.86 -53.23 -14.48
C PRO A 67 -36.81 -52.40 -13.73
N GLN A 68 -35.87 -53.08 -13.06
CA GLN A 68 -34.81 -52.41 -12.27
C GLN A 68 -33.77 -51.73 -13.18
N ASP A 69 -33.83 -51.99 -14.49
CA ASP A 69 -32.91 -51.44 -15.47
C ASP A 69 -33.52 -50.28 -16.24
N LEU A 70 -32.84 -49.14 -16.21
CA LEU A 70 -33.14 -47.99 -17.04
C LEU A 70 -33.02 -48.35 -18.54
N PRO A 71 -33.93 -47.86 -19.40
CA PRO A 71 -33.86 -48.04 -20.86
C PRO A 71 -32.50 -47.60 -21.43
N ALA A 72 -32.00 -48.33 -22.43
CA ALA A 72 -30.70 -48.09 -23.04
C ALA A 72 -30.56 -46.67 -23.62
N GLU A 73 -31.61 -46.17 -24.28
CA GLU A 73 -31.65 -44.82 -24.87
C GLU A 73 -31.40 -43.73 -23.81
N PHE A 74 -31.96 -43.90 -22.62
CA PHE A 74 -31.76 -42.96 -21.53
C PHE A 74 -30.32 -43.01 -21.00
N LYS A 75 -29.73 -44.22 -20.90
CA LYS A 75 -28.33 -44.39 -20.48
C LYS A 75 -27.36 -43.74 -21.47
N GLU A 76 -27.62 -43.86 -22.77
CA GLU A 76 -26.80 -43.23 -23.82
C GLU A 76 -26.88 -41.70 -23.78
N ILE A 77 -28.09 -41.14 -23.68
CA ILE A 77 -28.29 -39.69 -23.56
C ILE A 77 -27.63 -39.16 -22.28
N ALA A 78 -27.81 -39.86 -21.15
CA ALA A 78 -27.17 -39.49 -19.88
C ALA A 78 -25.64 -39.50 -19.98
N GLY A 79 -25.05 -40.52 -20.63
CA GLY A 79 -23.62 -40.60 -20.89
C GLY A 79 -23.11 -39.41 -21.71
N LEU A 80 -23.80 -39.06 -22.80
CA LEU A 80 -23.42 -37.92 -23.65
C LEU A 80 -23.45 -36.58 -22.90
N VAL A 81 -24.45 -36.35 -22.05
CA VAL A 81 -24.55 -35.13 -21.24
C VAL A 81 -23.41 -35.10 -20.21
N LEU A 82 -23.11 -36.21 -19.55
CA LEU A 82 -22.00 -36.31 -18.60
C LEU A 82 -20.65 -36.07 -19.30
N ASP A 83 -20.42 -36.66 -20.46
CA ASP A 83 -19.18 -36.46 -21.22
C ASP A 83 -19.02 -35.00 -21.65
N ARG A 84 -20.09 -34.38 -22.16
CA ARG A 84 -20.06 -32.98 -22.60
C ARG A 84 -19.84 -32.02 -21.43
N THR A 85 -20.53 -32.24 -20.31
CA THR A 85 -20.37 -31.41 -19.11
C THR A 85 -18.97 -31.57 -18.52
N TRP A 86 -18.43 -32.79 -18.50
CA TRP A 86 -17.05 -33.06 -18.08
C TRP A 86 -16.02 -32.38 -18.98
N GLN A 87 -16.17 -32.47 -20.31
CA GLN A 87 -15.29 -31.80 -21.26
C GLN A 87 -15.32 -30.28 -21.07
N GLN A 88 -16.50 -29.69 -20.88
CA GLN A 88 -16.65 -28.26 -20.65
C GLN A 88 -16.02 -27.84 -19.31
N ALA A 89 -16.25 -28.60 -18.24
CA ALA A 89 -15.63 -28.35 -16.94
C ALA A 89 -14.11 -28.40 -17.03
N ARG A 90 -13.56 -29.39 -17.76
CA ARG A 90 -12.11 -29.51 -17.99
C ARG A 90 -11.55 -28.35 -18.81
N GLN A 91 -12.26 -27.89 -19.83
CA GLN A 91 -11.86 -26.72 -20.61
C GLN A 91 -11.82 -25.45 -19.75
N LEU A 92 -12.86 -25.21 -18.95
CA LEU A 92 -12.89 -24.07 -18.03
C LEU A 92 -11.78 -24.16 -16.99
N ALA A 93 -11.58 -25.32 -16.37
CA ALA A 93 -10.49 -25.52 -15.42
C ALA A 93 -9.11 -25.26 -16.03
N ASN A 94 -8.88 -25.72 -17.26
CA ASN A 94 -7.64 -25.44 -17.99
C ASN A 94 -7.47 -23.94 -18.30
N GLN A 95 -8.56 -23.25 -18.67
CA GLN A 95 -8.53 -21.80 -18.91
C GLN A 95 -8.20 -21.04 -17.61
N TYR A 96 -8.85 -21.38 -16.50
CA TYR A 96 -8.54 -20.79 -15.19
C TYR A 96 -7.09 -21.06 -14.76
N LEU A 97 -6.58 -22.26 -15.00
CA LEU A 97 -5.20 -22.61 -14.70
C LEU A 97 -4.22 -21.80 -15.54
N GLN A 98 -4.48 -21.63 -16.84
CA GLN A 98 -3.66 -20.81 -17.72
C GLN A 98 -3.71 -19.33 -17.33
N SER A 99 -4.89 -18.78 -17.04
CA SER A 99 -5.01 -17.38 -16.60
C SER A 99 -4.31 -17.14 -15.26
N ALA A 100 -4.41 -18.09 -14.33
CA ALA A 100 -3.73 -18.00 -13.04
C ALA A 100 -2.21 -18.10 -13.19
N GLN A 101 -1.72 -18.94 -14.13
CA GLN A 101 -0.29 -19.03 -14.44
C GLN A 101 0.25 -17.71 -15.01
N VAL A 102 -0.47 -17.10 -15.96
CA VAL A 102 -0.07 -15.81 -16.54
C VAL A 102 -0.09 -14.71 -15.48
N ALA A 103 -1.16 -14.59 -14.70
CA ALA A 103 -1.24 -13.59 -13.63
C ALA A 103 -0.10 -13.75 -12.62
N TRP A 104 0.24 -14.99 -12.24
CA TRP A 104 1.38 -15.23 -11.36
C TRP A 104 2.73 -14.90 -12.01
N GLU A 105 2.90 -15.17 -13.30
CA GLU A 105 4.11 -14.79 -14.03
C GLU A 105 4.25 -13.27 -14.11
N ASP A 106 3.15 -12.55 -14.33
CA ASP A 106 3.11 -11.08 -14.35
C ASP A 106 3.46 -10.51 -12.96
N ASP A 107 2.76 -10.93 -11.89
CA ASP A 107 3.05 -10.54 -10.50
C ASP A 107 4.52 -10.80 -10.13
N ARG A 108 5.05 -11.95 -10.59
CA ARG A 108 6.46 -12.30 -10.35
C ARG A 108 7.41 -11.37 -11.08
N GLN A 109 7.09 -10.96 -12.31
CA GLN A 109 7.92 -10.00 -13.05
C GLN A 109 7.86 -8.61 -12.43
N GLU A 110 6.68 -8.17 -11.99
CA GLU A 110 6.50 -6.91 -11.26
C GLU A 110 7.33 -6.92 -9.96
N TRP A 111 7.22 -7.98 -9.16
CA TRP A 111 8.04 -8.12 -7.95
C TRP A 111 9.54 -8.09 -8.27
N LEU A 112 9.99 -8.76 -9.32
CA LEU A 112 11.39 -8.72 -9.75
C LEU A 112 11.82 -7.33 -10.23
N ALA A 113 10.93 -6.55 -10.83
CA ALA A 113 11.18 -5.17 -11.23
C ALA A 113 11.32 -4.27 -10.00
N GLU A 114 10.38 -4.34 -9.06
CA GLU A 114 10.43 -3.61 -7.79
C GLU A 114 11.71 -3.93 -7.01
N GLN A 115 12.12 -5.21 -6.96
CA GLN A 115 13.38 -5.60 -6.31
C GLN A 115 14.61 -4.97 -6.98
N ARG A 116 14.61 -4.84 -8.30
CA ARG A 116 15.70 -4.15 -9.02
C ARG A 116 15.69 -2.65 -8.74
N ASP A 117 14.52 -2.03 -8.74
CA ASP A 117 14.38 -0.60 -8.47
C ASP A 117 14.80 -0.28 -7.03
N LEU A 118 14.41 -1.11 -6.06
CA LEU A 118 14.88 -1.01 -4.67
C LEU A 118 16.39 -1.19 -4.56
N ALA A 119 16.97 -2.16 -5.27
CA ALA A 119 18.42 -2.35 -5.30
C ALA A 119 19.14 -1.11 -5.86
N LEU A 120 18.62 -0.51 -6.95
CA LEU A 120 19.18 0.71 -7.53
C LEU A 120 19.07 1.91 -6.59
N LEU A 121 17.95 2.08 -5.89
CA LEU A 121 17.77 3.15 -4.89
C LEU A 121 18.73 2.96 -3.71
N CYS A 122 18.92 1.73 -3.23
CA CYS A 122 19.90 1.41 -2.19
C CYS A 122 21.34 1.72 -2.66
N GLU A 123 21.69 1.38 -3.91
CA GLU A 123 22.98 1.73 -4.49
C GLU A 123 23.19 3.25 -4.61
N GLN A 124 22.17 3.99 -5.04
CA GLN A 124 22.19 5.46 -5.09
C GLN A 124 22.39 6.06 -3.70
N GLN A 125 21.61 5.61 -2.71
CA GLN A 125 21.73 6.06 -1.33
C GLN A 125 23.11 5.77 -0.74
N ALA A 126 23.70 4.60 -1.05
CA ALA A 126 25.06 4.27 -0.63
C ALA A 126 26.10 5.22 -1.25
N GLN A 127 25.95 5.54 -2.55
CA GLN A 127 26.83 6.50 -3.23
C GLN A 127 26.71 7.91 -2.65
N GLU A 128 25.49 8.37 -2.35
CA GLU A 128 25.24 9.66 -1.71
C GLU A 128 25.87 9.73 -0.31
N LEU A 129 25.71 8.69 0.50
CA LEU A 129 26.34 8.61 1.82
C LEU A 129 27.87 8.63 1.73
N ASP A 130 28.45 7.92 0.77
CA ASP A 130 29.89 7.93 0.55
C ASP A 130 30.39 9.29 0.05
N ALA A 131 29.63 9.98 -0.82
CA ALA A 131 29.95 11.34 -1.26
C ALA A 131 29.89 12.34 -0.09
N LEU A 132 28.87 12.25 0.77
CA LEU A 132 28.76 13.08 1.97
C LEU A 132 29.91 12.80 2.96
N ARG A 133 30.29 11.53 3.16
CA ARG A 133 31.45 11.15 3.98
C ARG A 133 32.74 11.74 3.42
N GLN A 134 32.95 11.68 2.11
CA GLN A 134 34.11 12.29 1.44
C GLN A 134 34.10 13.82 1.56
N HIS A 135 32.94 14.46 1.43
CA HIS A 135 32.80 15.90 1.59
C HIS A 135 33.11 16.33 3.04
N LEU A 136 32.53 15.64 4.03
CA LEU A 136 32.80 15.90 5.44
C LEU A 136 34.27 15.68 5.79
N SER A 137 34.89 14.59 5.33
CA SER A 137 36.32 14.35 5.57
C SER A 137 37.20 15.44 4.98
N LYS A 138 36.88 15.92 3.77
CA LYS A 138 37.57 17.05 3.13
C LYS A 138 37.41 18.36 3.93
N VAL A 139 36.19 18.68 4.36
CA VAL A 139 35.92 19.89 5.16
C VAL A 139 36.64 19.82 6.50
N LEU A 140 36.61 18.67 7.18
CA LEU A 140 37.35 18.45 8.42
C LEU A 140 38.87 18.60 8.21
N GLY A 141 39.41 18.05 7.12
CA GLY A 141 40.82 18.19 6.76
C GLY A 141 41.24 19.64 6.48
N LEU A 142 40.43 20.40 5.74
CA LEU A 142 40.66 21.83 5.48
C LEU A 142 40.56 22.66 6.77
N ASN A 143 39.59 22.36 7.64
CA ASN A 143 39.42 23.05 8.92
C ASN A 143 40.61 22.74 9.86
N ALA A 144 41.09 21.50 9.90
CA ALA A 144 42.30 21.12 10.63
C ALA A 144 43.55 21.84 10.11
N GLN A 145 43.71 21.97 8.79
CA GLN A 145 44.81 22.71 8.17
C GLN A 145 44.75 24.22 8.44
N GLN A 146 43.57 24.83 8.46
CA GLN A 146 43.39 26.24 8.83
C GLN A 146 43.63 26.50 10.33
N GLN A 147 43.60 25.45 11.15
CA GLN A 147 43.65 25.54 12.60
C GLN A 147 45.06 25.46 13.22
N GLN A 148 46.15 25.38 12.43
CA GLN A 148 47.52 25.61 12.93
C GLN A 148 48.37 26.47 11.98
N PRO A 149 49.24 27.39 12.49
CA PRO A 149 49.75 27.50 13.85
C PRO A 149 49.46 28.87 14.52
N ASN A 150 48.21 29.19 14.87
CA ASN A 150 47.87 30.37 15.69
C ASN A 150 46.95 30.07 16.90
N ALA A 151 46.65 28.80 17.19
CA ALA A 151 45.80 28.44 18.33
C ALA A 151 46.63 28.10 19.57
N SER A 152 46.38 28.81 20.68
CA SER A 152 46.94 28.52 22.01
C SER A 152 46.71 27.04 22.41
N PRO A 153 47.62 26.42 23.17
CA PRO A 153 47.59 24.98 23.50
C PRO A 153 46.31 24.54 24.26
N LEU A 154 45.71 25.45 25.04
CA LEU A 154 44.44 25.21 25.74
C LEU A 154 43.26 25.06 24.77
N THR A 155 43.21 25.86 23.71
CA THR A 155 42.17 25.77 22.67
C THR A 155 42.32 24.54 21.78
N ALA A 156 43.54 24.02 21.62
CA ALA A 156 43.79 22.77 20.90
C ALA A 156 43.33 21.55 21.73
N ALA A 157 43.66 21.51 23.02
CA ALA A 157 43.24 20.44 23.92
C ALA A 157 41.71 20.36 24.08
N VAL A 158 41.02 21.50 24.23
CA VAL A 158 39.56 21.54 24.30
C VAL A 158 38.91 21.07 22.99
N ARG A 159 39.56 21.31 21.84
CA ARG A 159 39.08 20.87 20.54
C ARG A 159 39.25 19.37 20.32
N ASP A 160 40.39 18.78 20.72
CA ASP A 160 40.59 17.33 20.66
C ASP A 160 39.57 16.60 21.52
N VAL A 161 39.33 17.06 22.76
CA VAL A 161 38.32 16.45 23.63
C VAL A 161 36.91 16.53 23.02
N LEU A 162 36.55 17.68 22.42
CA LEU A 162 35.27 17.83 21.74
C LEU A 162 35.17 16.99 20.46
N GLN A 163 36.27 16.75 19.75
CA GLN A 163 36.31 15.88 18.58
C GLN A 163 36.18 14.40 18.99
N ASP A 164 36.87 13.99 20.06
CA ASP A 164 36.76 12.64 20.62
C ASP A 164 35.34 12.35 21.15
N GLU A 165 34.70 13.32 21.84
CA GLU A 165 33.30 13.18 22.25
C GLU A 165 32.35 13.07 21.05
N ARG A 166 32.60 13.83 19.98
CA ARG A 166 31.80 13.77 18.75
C ARG A 166 31.96 12.43 18.04
N VAL A 167 33.18 11.88 18.01
CA VAL A 167 33.48 10.57 17.43
C VAL A 167 32.83 9.46 18.25
N LEU A 168 32.89 9.54 19.58
CA LEU A 168 32.21 8.60 20.48
C LEU A 168 30.68 8.65 20.30
N GLN A 169 30.09 9.84 20.17
CA GLN A 169 28.65 9.99 19.91
C GLN A 169 28.25 9.39 18.55
N LEU A 170 29.05 9.61 17.50
CA LEU A 170 28.80 9.02 16.18
C LEU A 170 28.96 7.50 16.18
N GLN A 171 29.94 6.96 16.93
CA GLN A 171 30.09 5.52 17.13
C GLN A 171 28.89 4.93 17.86
N GLN A 172 28.44 5.59 18.92
CA GLN A 172 27.27 5.17 19.69
C GLN A 172 26.00 5.17 18.83
N GLN A 173 25.77 6.21 18.03
CA GLN A 173 24.66 6.26 17.08
C GLN A 173 24.74 5.17 16.00
N LEU A 174 25.94 4.80 15.55
CA LEU A 174 26.16 3.70 14.61
C LEU A 174 25.85 2.34 15.24
N ASP A 175 26.24 2.14 16.49
CA ASP A 175 25.99 0.90 17.22
C ASP A 175 24.50 0.76 17.58
N ASP A 176 23.84 1.85 17.98
CA ASP A 176 22.39 1.88 18.21
C ASP A 176 21.62 1.58 16.91
N ALA A 177 22.04 2.17 15.79
CA ALA A 177 21.45 1.87 14.48
C ALA A 177 21.65 0.39 14.09
N ARG A 178 22.85 -0.17 14.32
CA ARG A 178 23.12 -1.59 14.06
C ARG A 178 22.27 -2.52 14.92
N GLN A 179 22.06 -2.18 16.18
CA GLN A 179 21.18 -2.93 17.08
C GLN A 179 19.73 -2.87 16.57
N GLY A 180 19.23 -1.68 16.20
CA GLY A 180 17.90 -1.54 15.61
C GLY A 180 17.71 -2.33 14.31
N TRP A 181 18.74 -2.39 13.46
CA TRP A 181 18.72 -3.24 12.24
C TRP A 181 18.67 -4.73 12.57
N ALA A 182 19.46 -5.20 13.53
CA ALA A 182 19.46 -6.61 13.95
C ALA A 182 18.12 -7.02 14.57
N GLU A 183 17.49 -6.15 15.35
CA GLU A 183 16.15 -6.36 15.92
C GLU A 183 15.07 -6.42 14.83
N ALA A 184 15.14 -5.53 13.83
CA ALA A 184 14.23 -5.54 12.69
C ALA A 184 14.38 -6.81 11.82
N GLU A 185 15.62 -7.27 11.57
CA GLU A 185 15.87 -8.53 10.86
C GLU A 185 15.31 -9.73 11.66
N GLN A 186 15.49 -9.76 12.97
CA GLN A 186 14.92 -10.80 13.82
C GLN A 186 13.39 -10.79 13.79
N ALA A 187 12.76 -9.62 13.84
CA ALA A 187 11.30 -9.50 13.73
C ALA A 187 10.78 -9.99 12.37
N LEU A 188 11.46 -9.64 11.28
CA LEU A 188 11.14 -10.14 9.93
C LEU A 188 11.32 -11.65 9.82
N HIS A 189 12.37 -12.21 10.43
CA HIS A 189 12.58 -13.65 10.48
C HIS A 189 11.46 -14.36 11.26
N GLN A 190 11.04 -13.82 12.40
CA GLN A 190 9.92 -14.36 13.19
C GLN A 190 8.60 -14.29 12.42
N MET A 191 8.30 -13.17 11.75
CA MET A 191 7.12 -13.06 10.89
C MET A 191 7.14 -14.07 9.74
N ARG A 192 8.32 -14.29 9.13
CA ARG A 192 8.49 -15.27 8.06
C ARG A 192 8.29 -16.71 8.56
N GLU A 193 8.82 -17.05 9.74
CA GLU A 193 8.59 -18.35 10.36
C GLU A 193 7.11 -18.57 10.72
N GLN A 194 6.42 -17.54 11.21
CA GLN A 194 4.97 -17.58 11.45
C GLN A 194 4.18 -17.79 10.16
N ALA A 195 4.52 -17.06 9.09
CA ALA A 195 3.89 -17.22 7.78
C ALA A 195 4.15 -18.60 7.15
N GLN A 196 5.36 -19.15 7.31
CA GLN A 196 5.71 -20.49 6.82
C GLN A 196 5.02 -21.60 7.63
N SER A 197 4.87 -21.41 8.94
CA SER A 197 4.13 -22.34 9.81
C SER A 197 2.62 -22.34 9.49
N ALA A 198 2.07 -21.19 9.13
CA ALA A 198 0.69 -21.07 8.62
C ALA A 198 0.52 -21.67 7.21
N ALA A 199 1.59 -21.78 6.43
CA ALA A 199 1.60 -22.34 5.07
C ALA A 199 1.80 -23.87 5.02
N THR A 200 1.94 -24.56 6.16
CA THR A 200 1.96 -26.03 6.20
C THR A 200 0.67 -26.59 5.58
N PRO A 201 0.72 -27.55 4.63
CA PRO A 201 -0.47 -28.00 3.92
C PRO A 201 -1.45 -28.64 4.91
N LEU A 202 -2.57 -27.97 5.11
CA LEU A 202 -3.71 -28.49 5.87
C LEU A 202 -4.07 -29.88 5.30
N PRO A 203 -4.13 -30.94 6.13
CA PRO A 203 -4.77 -32.18 5.71
C PRO A 203 -6.23 -31.89 5.35
N PRO A 204 -6.91 -32.72 4.53
CA PRO A 204 -8.28 -32.45 4.07
C PRO A 204 -9.23 -32.52 5.27
N LEU A 205 -9.36 -31.41 5.97
CA LEU A 205 -10.31 -31.18 7.03
C LEU A 205 -11.61 -30.80 6.35
N VAL A 206 -12.56 -31.73 6.42
CA VAL A 206 -13.98 -31.45 6.30
C VAL A 206 -14.28 -30.16 7.04
N LEU A 207 -14.82 -29.18 6.30
CA LEU A 207 -15.22 -27.87 6.77
C LEU A 207 -16.00 -27.99 8.10
N GLN A 208 -15.39 -27.51 9.17
CA GLN A 208 -16.15 -27.07 10.34
C GLN A 208 -16.62 -25.65 10.02
N ASP A 209 -17.90 -25.51 9.67
CA ASP A 209 -18.57 -24.27 9.23
C ASP A 209 -18.36 -23.05 10.16
N GLU A 210 -17.88 -23.23 11.40
CA GLU A 210 -17.66 -22.13 12.34
C GLU A 210 -16.28 -21.46 12.23
N ARG A 211 -15.27 -22.12 11.66
CA ARG A 211 -13.90 -21.53 11.56
C ARG A 211 -13.74 -20.58 10.39
N VAL A 212 -14.50 -20.79 9.32
CA VAL A 212 -14.49 -19.94 8.12
C VAL A 212 -14.97 -18.51 8.41
N PRO A 213 -16.10 -18.27 9.11
CA PRO A 213 -16.53 -16.91 9.45
C PRO A 213 -15.60 -16.23 10.46
N ALA A 214 -14.99 -16.98 11.39
CA ALA A 214 -14.02 -16.43 12.34
C ALA A 214 -12.75 -15.94 11.62
N LEU A 215 -12.20 -16.75 10.71
CA LEU A 215 -11.05 -16.35 9.88
C LEU A 215 -11.40 -15.20 8.93
N GLN A 216 -12.63 -15.13 8.40
CA GLN A 216 -13.09 -13.99 7.60
C GLN A 216 -13.19 -12.70 8.44
N GLN A 217 -13.70 -12.76 9.66
CA GLN A 217 -13.72 -11.60 10.56
C GLN A 217 -12.31 -11.13 10.93
N GLU A 218 -11.38 -12.07 11.14
CA GLU A 218 -9.97 -11.74 11.38
C GLU A 218 -9.33 -11.09 10.15
N VAL A 219 -9.58 -11.59 8.94
CA VAL A 219 -9.10 -11.00 7.68
C VAL A 219 -9.69 -9.60 7.46
N ASP A 220 -10.98 -9.40 7.72
CA ASP A 220 -11.63 -8.10 7.57
C ASP A 220 -11.13 -7.10 8.64
N ALA A 221 -10.86 -7.57 9.86
CA ALA A 221 -10.23 -6.76 10.90
C ALA A 221 -8.80 -6.35 10.50
N LEU A 222 -8.00 -7.29 10.00
CA LEU A 222 -6.64 -7.01 9.51
C LEU A 222 -6.65 -6.06 8.31
N ARG A 223 -7.62 -6.18 7.39
CA ARG A 223 -7.82 -5.24 6.27
C ARG A 223 -8.16 -3.84 6.79
N SER A 224 -9.05 -3.73 7.77
CA SER A 224 -9.39 -2.44 8.36
C SER A 224 -8.18 -1.78 9.04
N GLN A 225 -7.37 -2.56 9.75
CA GLN A 225 -6.12 -2.09 10.37
C GLN A 225 -5.08 -1.68 9.33
N LEU A 226 -4.95 -2.43 8.23
CA LEU A 226 -4.06 -2.08 7.13
C LEU A 226 -4.46 -0.74 6.51
N THR A 227 -5.75 -0.55 6.17
CA THR A 227 -6.25 0.72 5.62
C THR A 227 -6.06 1.88 6.60
N GLN A 228 -6.14 1.63 7.90
CA GLN A 228 -5.89 2.64 8.92
C GLN A 228 -4.40 3.01 8.98
N SER A 229 -3.49 2.03 8.92
CA SER A 229 -2.05 2.31 8.88
C SER A 229 -1.62 3.00 7.58
N GLU A 230 -2.26 2.69 6.45
CA GLU A 230 -2.03 3.36 5.17
C GLU A 230 -2.43 4.83 5.26
N GLN A 231 -3.60 5.13 5.85
CA GLN A 231 -4.04 6.50 6.10
C GLN A 231 -3.09 7.24 7.05
N GLU A 232 -2.62 6.60 8.11
CA GLU A 232 -1.64 7.18 9.05
C GLU A 232 -0.29 7.45 8.35
N ALA A 233 0.16 6.55 7.49
CA ALA A 233 1.38 6.73 6.69
C ALA A 233 1.24 7.87 5.67
N ASP A 234 0.08 8.01 5.03
CA ASP A 234 -0.19 9.11 4.10
C ASP A 234 -0.26 10.47 4.82
N LEU A 235 -0.86 10.52 6.01
CA LEU A 235 -0.84 11.71 6.86
C LEU A 235 0.59 12.07 7.30
N ALA A 236 1.40 11.08 7.68
CA ALA A 236 2.80 11.30 8.04
C ALA A 236 3.62 11.83 6.85
N LYS A 237 3.40 11.30 5.64
CA LYS A 237 4.03 11.81 4.40
C LYS A 237 3.62 13.25 4.12
N GLN A 238 2.34 13.60 4.28
CA GLN A 238 1.88 14.97 4.10
C GLN A 238 2.54 15.93 5.11
N GLN A 239 2.64 15.53 6.38
CA GLN A 239 3.34 16.32 7.40
C GLN A 239 4.84 16.47 7.08
N GLN A 240 5.49 15.44 6.54
CA GLN A 240 6.89 15.51 6.12
C GLN A 240 7.09 16.48 4.95
N LEU A 241 6.20 16.47 3.96
CA LEU A 241 6.24 17.41 2.84
C LEU A 241 6.06 18.86 3.32
N GLN A 242 5.10 19.11 4.22
CA GLN A 242 4.91 20.43 4.83
C GLN A 242 6.15 20.88 5.62
N ALA A 243 6.76 19.99 6.40
CA ALA A 243 7.99 20.30 7.12
C ALA A 243 9.17 20.58 6.16
N GLN A 244 9.24 19.91 5.01
CA GLN A 244 10.24 20.21 3.98
C GLN A 244 10.01 21.59 3.36
N GLU A 245 8.77 21.94 3.01
CA GLU A 245 8.41 23.27 2.50
C GLU A 245 8.78 24.37 3.51
N GLU A 246 8.49 24.18 4.81
CA GLU A 246 8.87 25.11 5.87
C GLU A 246 10.40 25.26 6.00
N VAL A 247 11.14 24.15 5.87
CA VAL A 247 12.61 24.17 5.90
C VAL A 247 13.15 24.94 4.68
N ASP A 248 12.61 24.71 3.49
CA ASP A 248 13.03 25.42 2.26
C ASP A 248 12.73 26.92 2.36
N GLU A 249 11.57 27.30 2.91
CA GLU A 249 11.25 28.71 3.18
C GLU A 249 12.24 29.36 4.16
N LEU A 250 12.60 28.65 5.24
CA LEU A 250 13.56 29.15 6.22
C LEU A 250 14.98 29.25 5.64
N GLN A 251 15.38 28.31 4.79
CA GLN A 251 16.64 28.37 4.06
C GLN A 251 16.68 29.60 3.15
N HIS A 252 15.60 29.86 2.39
CA HIS A 252 15.54 31.03 1.52
C HIS A 252 15.62 32.35 2.31
N LYS A 253 14.92 32.46 3.45
CA LYS A 253 15.04 33.62 4.35
C LYS A 253 16.46 33.80 4.89
N LEU A 254 17.16 32.70 5.22
CA LEU A 254 18.55 32.73 5.64
C LEU A 254 19.48 33.25 4.54
N GLU A 255 19.30 32.80 3.29
CA GLU A 255 20.06 33.28 2.14
C GLU A 255 19.84 34.77 1.90
N GLN A 256 18.59 35.25 1.98
CA GLN A 256 18.26 36.67 1.87
C GLN A 256 18.99 37.49 2.95
N MET A 257 18.91 37.07 4.22
CA MET A 257 19.61 37.74 5.32
C MET A 257 21.14 37.72 5.14
N GLN A 258 21.71 36.64 4.59
CA GLN A 258 23.14 36.57 4.29
C GLN A 258 23.54 37.54 3.18
N GLU A 259 22.72 37.70 2.15
CA GLU A 259 22.97 38.64 1.06
C GLU A 259 22.82 40.10 1.53
N GLU A 260 21.84 40.40 2.39
CA GLU A 260 21.73 41.69 3.08
C GLU A 260 22.99 41.98 3.93
N LEU A 261 23.51 41.00 4.66
CA LEU A 261 24.76 41.17 5.41
C LEU A 261 25.97 41.39 4.49
N ARG A 262 26.01 40.78 3.30
CA ARG A 262 27.07 41.00 2.31
C ARG A 262 27.02 42.41 1.73
N THR A 263 25.84 42.89 1.36
CA THR A 263 25.65 44.25 0.84
C THR A 263 26.04 45.29 1.90
N LEU A 264 25.56 45.15 3.14
CA LEU A 264 25.95 46.02 4.26
C LEU A 264 27.46 45.99 4.54
N ARG A 265 28.13 44.84 4.41
CA ARG A 265 29.59 44.76 4.52
C ARG A 265 30.29 45.50 3.39
N SER A 266 29.81 45.36 2.16
CA SER A 266 30.35 46.07 1.00
C SER A 266 30.18 47.59 1.14
N ASP A 267 29.01 48.05 1.58
CA ASP A 267 28.72 49.45 1.86
C ASP A 267 29.60 50.01 2.97
N LYS A 268 29.83 49.22 4.03
CA LYS A 268 30.76 49.59 5.10
C LYS A 268 32.19 49.71 4.57
N GLU A 269 32.65 48.79 3.72
CA GLU A 269 33.98 48.88 3.09
C GLU A 269 34.11 50.09 2.16
N SER A 270 33.08 50.39 1.36
CA SER A 270 33.07 51.56 0.47
C SER A 270 33.10 52.86 1.26
N ALA A 271 32.36 52.94 2.38
CA ALA A 271 32.40 54.07 3.31
C ALA A 271 33.79 54.23 3.94
N TYR A 272 34.45 53.15 4.37
CA TYR A 272 35.81 53.23 4.89
C TYR A 272 36.81 53.70 3.82
N ARG A 273 36.68 53.24 2.58
CA ARG A 273 37.52 53.71 1.46
C ARG A 273 37.31 55.20 1.19
N ALA A 274 36.06 55.68 1.21
CA ALA A 274 35.76 57.11 1.06
C ALA A 274 36.37 57.95 2.18
N VAL A 275 36.24 57.52 3.44
CA VAL A 275 36.85 58.18 4.60
C VAL A 275 38.39 58.18 4.50
N ALA A 276 38.99 57.09 4.06
CA ALA A 276 40.44 57.02 3.84
C ALA A 276 40.91 58.00 2.75
N ASN A 277 40.21 58.06 1.61
CA ASN A 277 40.49 59.01 0.54
C ASN A 277 40.36 60.47 1.03
N LEU A 278 39.30 60.81 1.76
CA LEU A 278 39.12 62.15 2.31
C LEU A 278 40.25 62.53 3.31
N ARG A 279 40.69 61.58 4.15
CA ARG A 279 41.86 61.80 5.03
C ARG A 279 43.13 62.06 4.24
N GLN A 280 43.36 61.31 3.16
CA GLN A 280 44.52 61.52 2.30
C GLN A 280 44.49 62.88 1.60
N GLN A 281 43.32 63.29 1.08
CA GLN A 281 43.12 64.63 0.49
C GLN A 281 43.37 65.75 1.52
N LEU A 282 42.87 65.61 2.75
CA LEU A 282 43.13 66.58 3.82
C LEU A 282 44.62 66.64 4.21
N GLN A 283 45.33 65.52 4.22
CA GLN A 283 46.78 65.51 4.45
C GLN A 283 47.53 66.22 3.33
N GLN A 284 47.15 65.99 2.06
CA GLN A 284 47.71 66.70 0.92
C GLN A 284 47.45 68.21 1.02
N LEU A 285 46.24 68.64 1.36
CA LEU A 285 45.90 70.06 1.57
C LEU A 285 46.71 70.68 2.71
N LYS A 286 46.91 69.97 3.83
CA LYS A 286 47.78 70.44 4.91
C LYS A 286 49.24 70.58 4.47
N GLN A 287 49.76 69.64 3.69
CA GLN A 287 51.11 69.75 3.12
C GLN A 287 51.24 70.93 2.15
N ILE A 288 50.19 71.21 1.36
CA ILE A 288 50.12 72.39 0.48
C ILE A 288 50.18 73.69 1.32
N GLN A 289 49.45 73.75 2.44
CA GLN A 289 49.44 74.93 3.33
C GLN A 289 50.76 75.15 4.08
N LEU A 290 51.59 74.10 4.29
CA LEU A 290 52.93 74.22 4.90
C LEU A 290 54.05 74.51 3.88
N ALA A 291 53.81 74.36 2.57
CA ALA A 291 54.79 74.64 1.53
C ALA A 291 54.87 76.17 1.25
N THR A 292 56.07 76.65 0.93
CA THR A 292 56.33 78.05 0.57
C THR A 292 55.47 78.52 -0.63
N PRO A 293 55.11 79.82 -0.72
CA PRO A 293 54.12 80.32 -1.68
C PRO A 293 54.49 80.07 -3.16
N GLU A 294 55.76 79.87 -3.47
CA GLU A 294 56.24 79.59 -4.83
C GLU A 294 55.93 78.15 -5.28
N GLU A 295 56.01 77.15 -4.38
CA GLU A 295 55.70 75.75 -4.70
C GLU A 295 54.19 75.48 -4.80
N GLN A 296 53.37 76.34 -4.20
CA GLN A 296 51.90 76.28 -4.27
C GLN A 296 51.37 76.63 -5.67
N ALA A 297 52.01 77.58 -6.37
CA ALA A 297 51.62 78.01 -7.71
C ALA A 297 51.88 76.92 -8.78
N GLU A 298 53.05 76.27 -8.74
CA GLU A 298 53.40 75.21 -9.68
C GLU A 298 52.55 73.93 -9.51
N ARG A 299 52.10 73.62 -8.29
CA ARG A 299 51.27 72.44 -8.02
C ARG A 299 49.78 72.66 -8.34
N LEU A 300 49.28 73.89 -8.24
CA LEU A 300 47.92 74.24 -8.70
C LEU A 300 47.76 74.08 -10.21
N GLU A 301 48.80 74.43 -10.98
CA GLU A 301 48.88 74.15 -12.42
C GLU A 301 48.82 72.63 -12.70
N ARG A 302 49.50 71.81 -11.92
CA ARG A 302 49.48 70.33 -12.06
C ARG A 302 48.16 69.68 -11.63
N LEU A 303 47.42 70.27 -10.70
CA LEU A 303 46.10 69.75 -10.29
C LEU A 303 45.00 70.12 -11.29
N LYS A 304 45.09 71.29 -11.94
CA LYS A 304 44.18 71.65 -13.03
C LYS A 304 44.31 70.71 -14.24
N THR A 305 45.49 70.17 -14.50
CA THR A 305 45.72 69.21 -15.59
C THR A 305 45.25 67.80 -15.25
N VAL A 306 45.23 67.41 -13.97
CA VAL A 306 44.72 66.09 -13.53
C VAL A 306 43.20 66.10 -13.30
N ALA A 307 42.60 67.26 -13.00
CA ALA A 307 41.15 67.41 -12.83
C ALA A 307 40.33 67.30 -14.13
N PHE A 308 40.97 67.19 -15.31
CA PHE A 308 40.30 67.12 -16.61
C PHE A 308 40.69 65.85 -17.40
N SER A 309 40.38 64.68 -16.84
CA SER A 309 40.30 63.44 -17.62
C SER A 309 38.83 63.00 -17.69
N PRO A 310 38.18 63.08 -18.87
CA PRO A 310 36.78 62.69 -19.03
C PRO A 310 36.71 61.17 -19.20
N SER A 311 36.26 60.48 -18.17
CA SER A 311 35.79 59.09 -18.27
C SER A 311 34.62 58.90 -17.34
N LEU A 312 33.49 59.48 -17.72
CA LEU A 312 32.17 59.10 -17.26
C LEU A 312 31.55 58.20 -18.34
N PRO A 313 31.28 56.91 -18.09
CA PRO A 313 30.18 56.26 -18.76
C PRO A 313 28.89 56.81 -18.15
N GLY A 314 28.20 57.67 -18.91
CA GLY A 314 26.82 58.00 -18.65
C GLY A 314 25.92 56.85 -19.09
N GLN A 315 25.14 56.31 -18.16
CA GLN A 315 23.73 55.92 -18.33
C GLN A 315 23.25 55.30 -17.01
N LEU A 316 22.87 56.15 -16.06
CA LEU A 316 21.77 55.81 -15.15
C LEU A 316 20.54 56.52 -15.72
N SER A 317 19.66 55.68 -16.27
CA SER A 317 18.34 56.05 -16.76
C SER A 317 17.59 56.79 -15.67
N SER A 318 17.05 57.97 -15.99
CA SER A 318 16.22 58.80 -15.10
C SER A 318 14.86 58.16 -14.76
N ALA A 319 14.67 56.87 -15.01
CA ALA A 319 13.43 56.13 -14.75
C ALA A 319 13.43 55.43 -13.38
N ASP A 320 14.60 55.07 -12.83
CA ASP A 320 14.67 54.30 -11.57
C ASP A 320 14.65 55.19 -10.31
N ALA A 321 14.93 56.49 -10.46
CA ALA A 321 14.90 57.45 -9.35
C ALA A 321 13.46 57.82 -8.92
N GLU A 322 12.49 57.76 -9.83
CA GLU A 322 11.08 58.05 -9.51
C GLU A 322 10.36 56.85 -8.86
N GLN A 323 10.79 55.61 -9.14
CA GLN A 323 10.23 54.42 -8.51
C GLN A 323 10.70 54.26 -7.05
N ALA A 324 11.93 54.67 -6.72
CA ALA A 324 12.42 54.64 -5.35
C ALA A 324 11.70 55.64 -4.41
N ASP A 325 11.28 56.81 -4.94
CA ASP A 325 10.59 57.84 -4.16
C ASP A 325 9.08 57.55 -3.95
N GLN A 326 8.49 56.69 -4.78
CA GLN A 326 7.11 56.21 -4.59
C GLN A 326 6.99 55.09 -3.55
N ILE A 327 8.01 54.23 -3.41
CA ILE A 327 8.03 53.14 -2.43
C ILE A 327 8.17 53.69 -0.99
N TRP A 328 8.80 54.85 -0.81
CA TRP A 328 8.93 55.49 0.52
C TRP A 328 7.69 56.27 0.99
N LYS A 329 6.76 56.62 0.09
CA LYS A 329 5.53 57.36 0.44
C LYS A 329 4.32 56.47 0.73
N ALA A 330 4.45 55.15 0.59
CA ALA A 330 3.37 54.19 0.78
C ALA A 330 3.52 53.30 2.04
N ARG A 331 4.38 53.67 2.99
CA ARG A 331 4.60 52.98 4.27
C ARG A 331 4.23 53.88 5.44
#